data_AF-A0A1H8BFG2-F1
#
_entry.id   AF-A0A1H8BFG2-F1
#
_cell.length_a   1.000
_cell.length_b   1.000
_cell.length_c   1.000
_cell.angle_alpha   90.00
_cell.angle_beta   90.00
_cell.angle_gamma   90.00
#
_symmetry.space_group_name_H-M   'P 1'
#
loop_
_entity.id
_entity.type
_entity.pdbx_description
1 polymer ?
#
loop_
_entity_poly.entity_id
_entity_poly.type
_entity_poly.pdbx_seq_one_letter_code
_entity_poly.pdbx_strand_id
1 'polypeptide(L)'
;MTSSAANTIPIDHMRDRYWRGTLHLFSKQPKLRGVFTIQYFNLHYRSIKASGLKRISAPWSQSEKFMLNLALHLYNECHKVNLCDMDYLDPNNKQLAFEAIKMRFG
;
A
#
# COMPACT_ATOMS: atom_id res chain seq x y z
N MET A 1 24.68 12.45 -3.38
CA MET A 1 24.07 11.92 -4.62
C MET A 1 23.78 10.45 -4.40
N THR A 2 22.58 10.10 -3.91
CA THR A 2 22.20 8.71 -3.67
C THR A 2 21.30 8.24 -4.81
N SER A 3 21.81 7.28 -5.57
CA SER A 3 21.16 6.69 -6.73
C SER A 3 19.81 6.07 -6.33
N SER A 4 18.72 6.63 -6.84
CA SER A 4 17.38 6.03 -6.75
C SER A 4 17.36 4.83 -7.70
N ALA A 5 17.58 3.63 -7.17
CA ALA A 5 17.21 2.43 -7.88
C ALA A 5 15.69 2.48 -8.04
N ALA A 6 15.23 2.87 -9.23
CA ALA A 6 13.84 2.77 -9.61
C ALA A 6 13.42 1.32 -9.40
N ASN A 7 12.50 1.07 -8.46
CA ASN A 7 11.88 -0.23 -8.28
C ASN A 7 11.10 -0.54 -9.57
N THR A 8 11.73 -1.21 -10.53
CA THR A 8 11.05 -1.69 -11.73
C THR A 8 10.06 -2.75 -11.27
N ILE A 9 8.79 -2.36 -11.15
CA ILE A 9 7.69 -3.27 -10.81
C ILE A 9 7.53 -4.24 -11.98
N PRO A 10 7.67 -5.57 -11.77
CA PRO A 10 7.46 -6.52 -12.86
C PRO A 10 6.01 -6.47 -13.34
N ILE A 11 5.80 -6.53 -14.66
CA ILE A 11 4.46 -6.39 -15.30
C ILE A 11 3.45 -7.37 -14.71
N ASP A 12 3.86 -8.59 -14.37
CA ASP A 12 2.98 -9.61 -13.78
C ASP A 12 2.39 -9.17 -12.44
N HIS A 13 3.10 -8.35 -11.66
CA HIS A 13 2.59 -7.83 -10.39
C HIS A 13 1.50 -6.77 -10.61
N MET A 14 1.56 -6.04 -11.73
CA MET A 14 0.53 -5.08 -12.09
C MET A 14 -0.77 -5.78 -12.53
N ARG A 15 -0.68 -7.06 -12.94
CA ARG A 15 -1.84 -7.89 -13.32
C ARG A 15 -2.34 -8.77 -12.17
N ASP A 16 -1.49 -9.07 -11.21
CA ASP A 16 -1.82 -9.89 -10.05
C ASP A 16 -2.83 -9.17 -9.13
N ARG A 17 -3.97 -9.83 -8.86
CA ARG A 17 -5.08 -9.28 -8.07
C ARG A 17 -4.72 -8.95 -6.61
N TYR A 18 -3.68 -9.55 -6.04
CA TYR A 18 -3.19 -9.27 -4.69
C TYR A 18 -2.23 -8.08 -4.70
N TRP A 19 -1.49 -7.90 -5.79
CA TRP A 19 -0.49 -6.84 -5.89
C TRP A 19 -1.00 -5.54 -6.48
N ARG A 20 -1.90 -5.58 -7.48
CA ARG A 20 -2.27 -4.39 -8.25
C ARG A 20 -2.87 -3.27 -7.39
N GLY A 21 -3.77 -3.59 -6.47
CA GLY A 21 -4.35 -2.62 -5.53
C GLY A 21 -3.33 -2.08 -4.52
N THR A 22 -2.49 -2.96 -3.97
CA THR A 22 -1.42 -2.58 -3.05
C THR A 22 -0.42 -1.64 -3.73
N LEU A 23 0.08 -2.00 -4.91
CA LEU A 23 1.04 -1.20 -5.68
C LEU A 23 0.45 0.15 -6.10
N HIS A 24 -0.83 0.19 -6.44
CA HIS A 24 -1.53 1.43 -6.75
C HIS A 24 -1.46 2.43 -5.57
N LEU A 25 -1.78 1.97 -4.36
CA LEU A 25 -1.72 2.81 -3.16
C LEU A 25 -0.29 3.26 -2.85
N PHE A 26 0.68 2.35 -2.89
CA PHE A 26 2.09 2.67 -2.66
C PHE A 26 2.72 3.56 -3.76
N SER A 27 2.15 3.60 -4.96
CA SER A 27 2.65 4.45 -6.05
C SER A 27 2.04 5.86 -6.05
N LYS A 28 0.79 6.01 -5.60
CA LYS A 28 0.04 7.27 -5.69
C LYS A 28 -0.08 8.03 -4.37
N GLN A 29 -0.20 7.34 -3.23
CA GLN A 29 -0.40 8.01 -1.94
C GLN A 29 0.95 8.53 -1.41
N PRO A 30 1.10 9.84 -1.09
CA PRO A 30 2.41 10.44 -0.80
C PRO A 30 3.19 9.77 0.34
N LYS A 31 2.51 9.43 1.44
CA LYS A 31 3.11 8.81 2.62
C LYS A 31 3.55 7.38 2.34
N LEU A 32 2.72 6.60 1.65
CA LEU A 32 3.03 5.23 1.26
C LEU A 32 4.18 5.19 0.26
N ARG A 33 4.19 6.11 -0.72
CA ARG A 33 5.26 6.23 -1.70
C ARG A 33 6.62 6.46 -1.04
N GLY A 34 6.68 7.23 0.03
CA GLY A 34 7.91 7.46 0.81
C GLY A 34 8.52 6.19 1.43
N VAL A 35 7.73 5.13 1.60
CA VAL A 35 8.18 3.86 2.20
C VAL A 35 8.17 2.68 1.22
N PHE A 36 7.90 2.95 -0.07
CA PHE A 36 7.91 1.94 -1.11
C PHE A 36 9.35 1.65 -1.57
N THR A 37 10.11 0.99 -0.70
CA THR A 37 11.56 0.74 -0.87
C THR A 37 11.89 -0.74 -0.70
N ILE A 38 13.08 -1.14 -1.18
CA ILE A 38 13.60 -2.51 -1.04
C ILE A 38 13.77 -2.96 0.42
N GLN A 39 13.76 -2.03 1.38
CA GLN A 39 13.80 -2.34 2.81
C GLN A 39 12.57 -3.14 3.23
N TYR A 40 11.40 -2.79 2.68
CA TYR A 40 10.10 -3.37 3.03
C TYR A 40 9.51 -4.25 1.94
N PHE A 41 9.89 -4.03 0.68
CA PHE A 41 9.34 -4.72 -0.47
C PHE A 41 10.40 -5.61 -1.12
N ASN A 42 10.07 -6.89 -1.25
CA ASN A 42 10.83 -7.80 -2.06
C ASN A 42 9.95 -8.28 -3.22
N LEU A 43 10.02 -7.54 -4.33
CA LEU A 43 9.21 -7.81 -5.51
C LEU A 43 9.62 -9.11 -6.22
N HIS A 44 10.89 -9.52 -6.12
CA HIS A 44 11.31 -10.82 -6.69
C HIS A 44 10.62 -11.98 -5.97
N TYR A 45 10.59 -11.94 -4.64
CA TYR A 45 9.99 -12.98 -3.80
C TYR A 45 8.54 -12.71 -3.44
N ARG A 46 7.89 -11.72 -4.09
CA ARG A 46 6.52 -11.31 -3.82
C ARG A 46 6.22 -11.21 -2.33
N SER A 47 7.02 -10.47 -1.58
CA SER A 47 6.80 -10.31 -0.14
C SER A 47 6.91 -8.86 0.34
N ILE A 48 6.12 -8.55 1.38
CA ILE A 48 6.07 -7.26 2.05
C ILE A 48 6.35 -7.47 3.54
N LYS A 49 7.29 -6.72 4.11
CA LYS A 49 7.58 -6.72 5.55
C LYS A 49 6.57 -5.84 6.31
N ALA A 50 5.34 -6.34 6.43
CA ALA A 50 4.22 -5.62 7.03
C ALA A 50 4.48 -5.13 8.47
N SER A 51 5.16 -5.93 9.31
CA SER A 51 5.51 -5.55 10.68
C SER A 51 6.43 -4.32 10.73
N GLY A 52 7.40 -4.24 9.81
CA GLY A 52 8.29 -3.09 9.67
C GLY A 52 7.52 -1.82 9.29
N LEU A 53 6.62 -1.94 8.31
CA LEU A 53 5.76 -0.83 7.86
C LEU A 53 4.84 -0.35 8.99
N LYS A 54 4.19 -1.26 9.72
CA LYS A 54 3.33 -0.90 10.87
C LYS A 54 4.09 -0.20 11.98
N ARG A 55 5.35 -0.60 12.23
CA ARG A 55 6.19 0.04 13.24
C ARG A 55 6.53 1.48 12.87
N ILE A 56 6.93 1.73 11.62
CA ILE A 56 7.25 3.10 11.17
C ILE A 56 6.02 3.98 10.99
N SER A 57 4.83 3.37 10.84
CA SER A 57 3.57 4.11 10.76
C SER A 57 2.99 4.47 12.12
N ALA A 58 3.61 4.07 13.23
CA ALA A 58 3.14 4.40 14.58
C ALA A 58 2.86 5.90 14.78
N PRO A 59 3.71 6.85 14.32
CA PRO A 59 3.45 8.29 14.47
C PRO A 59 2.57 8.89 13.35
N TRP A 60 2.10 8.10 12.38
CA TRP A 60 1.30 8.63 11.27
C TRP A 60 -0.12 8.99 11.71
N SER A 61 -0.77 9.82 10.92
CA SER A 61 -2.19 10.15 11.09
C SER A 61 -3.08 8.92 10.91
N GLN A 62 -4.33 9.00 11.40
CA GLN A 62 -5.30 7.91 11.26
C GLN A 62 -5.59 7.60 9.79
N SER A 63 -5.72 8.63 8.95
CA SER A 63 -5.89 8.52 7.50
C SER A 63 -4.74 7.75 6.82
N GLU A 64 -3.49 8.12 7.12
CA GLU A 64 -2.31 7.44 6.57
C GLU A 64 -2.20 5.99 7.06
N LYS A 65 -2.51 5.73 8.34
CA LYS A 65 -2.54 4.39 8.91
C LYS A 65 -3.62 3.53 8.25
N PHE A 66 -4.79 4.09 7.98
CA PHE A 66 -5.85 3.40 7.24
C PHE A 66 -5.37 3.01 5.84
N MET A 67 -4.79 3.95 5.09
CA MET A 67 -4.27 3.68 3.74
C MET A 67 -3.21 2.56 3.75
N LEU A 68 -2.31 2.55 4.73
CA LEU A 68 -1.34 1.47 4.89
C LEU A 68 -2.02 0.13 5.21
N ASN A 69 -2.93 0.10 6.18
CA ASN A 69 -3.63 -1.12 6.57
C ASN A 69 -4.46 -1.68 5.42
N LEU A 70 -5.12 -0.82 4.65
CA LEU A 70 -5.84 -1.21 3.43
C LEU A 70 -4.88 -1.82 2.42
N ALA A 71 -3.76 -1.16 2.10
CA ALA A 71 -2.79 -1.69 1.15
C ALA A 71 -2.25 -3.08 1.56
N LEU A 72 -2.01 -3.29 2.85
CA LEU A 72 -1.58 -4.58 3.40
C LEU A 72 -2.70 -5.63 3.37
N HIS A 73 -3.95 -5.24 3.64
CA HIS A 73 -5.11 -6.12 3.55
C HIS A 73 -5.32 -6.64 2.13
N LEU A 74 -5.22 -5.77 1.12
CA LEU A 74 -5.37 -6.16 -0.29
C LEU A 74 -4.32 -7.19 -0.73
N TYR A 75 -3.14 -7.15 -0.13
CA TYR A 75 -2.02 -8.04 -0.46
C TYR A 75 -2.20 -9.48 0.06
N ASN A 76 -2.62 -9.68 1.32
CA ASN A 76 -2.71 -11.05 1.86
C ASN A 76 -3.83 -11.30 2.88
N GLU A 77 -4.79 -10.39 3.03
CA GLU A 77 -5.99 -10.49 3.89
C GLU A 77 -5.75 -10.69 5.40
N CYS A 78 -4.54 -11.07 5.81
CA CYS A 78 -4.11 -11.26 7.20
C CYS A 78 -4.18 -9.97 8.03
N HIS A 79 -4.28 -8.82 7.37
CA HIS A 79 -4.33 -7.52 8.01
C HIS A 79 -5.78 -7.03 8.03
N LYS A 80 -6.43 -7.08 9.20
CA LYS A 80 -7.78 -6.54 9.36
C LYS A 80 -7.80 -5.04 9.14
N VAL A 81 -8.83 -4.57 8.45
CA VAL A 81 -9.12 -3.15 8.22
C VAL A 81 -10.48 -2.87 8.84
N ASN A 82 -10.56 -1.82 9.66
CA ASN A 82 -11.83 -1.30 10.11
C ASN A 82 -12.33 -0.29 9.07
N LEU A 83 -13.45 -0.57 8.39
CA LEU A 83 -13.96 0.31 7.35
C LEU A 83 -14.46 1.66 7.89
N CYS A 84 -14.83 1.74 9.17
CA CYS A 84 -15.19 3.03 9.78
C CYS A 84 -14.02 4.02 9.80
N ASP A 85 -12.77 3.53 9.79
CA ASP A 85 -11.59 4.40 9.70
C ASP A 85 -11.48 5.10 8.33
N MET A 86 -12.26 4.68 7.33
CA MET A 86 -12.33 5.35 6.03
C MET A 86 -12.94 6.76 6.13
N ASP A 87 -13.68 7.06 7.20
CA ASP A 87 -14.27 8.39 7.43
C ASP A 87 -13.22 9.48 7.66
N TYR A 88 -12.01 9.10 8.11
CA TYR A 88 -10.88 10.01 8.28
C TYR A 88 -10.19 10.40 6.96
N LEU A 89 -10.55 9.76 5.85
CA LEU A 89 -9.94 10.06 4.55
C LEU A 89 -10.53 11.35 3.95
N ASP A 90 -9.65 12.18 3.41
CA ASP A 90 -10.05 13.25 2.49
C ASP A 90 -10.57 12.66 1.15
N PRO A 91 -11.24 13.46 0.30
CA PRO A 91 -11.80 12.98 -0.96
C PRO A 91 -10.78 12.29 -1.88
N ASN A 92 -9.53 12.77 -1.93
CA ASN A 92 -8.49 12.19 -2.79
C ASN A 92 -8.08 10.81 -2.28
N ASN A 93 -7.85 10.67 -0.98
CA ASN A 93 -7.51 9.39 -0.37
C ASN A 93 -8.69 8.39 -0.46
N LYS A 94 -9.94 8.85 -0.34
CA LYS A 94 -11.13 8.00 -0.57
C LYS A 94 -11.14 7.46 -2.00
N GLN A 95 -10.91 8.31 -2.99
CA GLN A 95 -10.86 7.87 -4.39
C GLN A 95 -9.77 6.81 -4.60
N LEU A 96 -8.56 7.03 -4.08
CA LEU A 96 -7.48 6.05 -4.16
C LEU A 96 -7.84 4.71 -3.50
N ALA A 97 -8.47 4.76 -2.32
CA ALA A 97 -8.93 3.58 -1.62
C ALA A 97 -9.96 2.79 -2.45
N PHE A 98 -10.96 3.46 -3.03
CA PHE A 98 -11.96 2.82 -3.89
C PHE A 98 -11.36 2.26 -5.17
N GLU A 99 -10.46 2.99 -5.84
CA GLU A 99 -9.73 2.49 -7.01
C GLU A 99 -8.98 1.19 -6.67
N ALA A 100 -8.25 1.16 -5.55
CA ALA A 100 -7.51 -0.01 -5.10
C ALA A 100 -8.42 -1.19 -4.72
N ILE A 101 -9.56 -0.94 -4.05
CA ILE A 101 -10.56 -1.96 -3.71
C ILE A 101 -11.21 -2.52 -4.97
N LYS A 102 -11.57 -1.67 -5.94
CA LYS A 102 -12.09 -2.10 -7.24
C LYS A 102 -11.06 -2.95 -7.98
N MET A 103 -9.79 -2.60 -7.90
CA MET A 103 -8.72 -3.46 -8.41
C MET A 103 -8.60 -4.79 -7.63
N ARG A 104 -9.19 -5.00 -6.46
CA ARG A 104 -9.10 -6.30 -5.78
C ARG A 104 -10.30 -7.20 -6.05
N PHE A 105 -11.48 -6.60 -6.13
CA PHE A 105 -12.76 -7.29 -6.10
C PHE A 105 -13.69 -6.99 -7.29
N GLY A 106 -13.36 -6.00 -8.12
CA GLY A 106 -14.02 -5.71 -9.39
C GLY A 106 -13.30 -6.36 -10.57
#